data_AF-A0A256YBI4-F1
#
_entry.id   AF-A0A256YBI4-F1
#
_cell.length_a   1.000
_cell.length_b   1.000
_cell.length_c   1.000
_cell.angle_alpha   90.00
_cell.angle_beta   90.00
_cell.angle_gamma   90.00
#
_symmetry.space_group_name_H-M   'P 1'
#
loop_
_entity.id
_entity.type
_entity.pdbx_description
1 polymer ?
#
loop_
_entity_poly.entity_id
_entity_poly.type
_entity_poly.pdbx_seq_one_letter_code
_entity_poly.pdbx_strand_id
1 'polypeptide(L)'
;MVLYHVVDESGSLISIEEKTSTIITVLMAIQIIFFITLLFTALTNMVISPLAGLFNLFPSLLSLIYVFVLNHLRRKADMDKDLATFKTVDGGIIVVHKKSSFWITLMLVIVYVGIALTIVSLIAFMFVSYILAITSILLLIILIVIERVLRFLRTKLDFIGERFQVQTEEGVIIELYKSRSFWITLALILVLIDAIIFFVSAFMLLTGMLSYKDIFGYPLYYLPYSLIHHASNVVFGVSLLISAFLLLIQATILNFLRVRAHIRPIGRRTISEEAIGVKEII
;
A
#
# COMPACT_ATOMS: atom_id res chain seq x y z
N MET A 1 -11.00 -18.23 -0.29
CA MET A 1 -10.25 -18.07 0.99
C MET A 1 -9.64 -19.42 1.28
N VAL A 2 -8.33 -19.51 1.50
CA VAL A 2 -7.66 -20.78 1.78
C VAL A 2 -7.21 -20.76 3.23
N LEU A 3 -7.66 -21.76 3.99
CA LEU A 3 -7.41 -21.94 5.41
C LEU A 3 -6.55 -23.18 5.61
N TYR A 4 -5.53 -23.07 6.44
CA TYR A 4 -4.62 -24.16 6.76
C TYR A 4 -4.60 -24.35 8.28
N HIS A 5 -4.87 -25.56 8.74
CA HIS A 5 -4.82 -25.90 10.16
C HIS A 5 -3.47 -26.49 10.51
N VAL A 6 -2.79 -25.88 11.47
CA VAL A 6 -1.45 -26.26 11.92
C VAL A 6 -1.46 -26.44 13.43
N VAL A 7 -0.88 -27.54 13.89
CA VAL A 7 -0.74 -27.82 15.32
C VAL A 7 0.50 -27.11 15.85
N ASP A 8 0.29 -26.28 16.86
CA ASP A 8 1.36 -25.65 17.64
C ASP A 8 2.08 -26.71 18.51
N GLU A 9 3.30 -26.44 18.97
CA GLU A 9 3.99 -27.27 19.97
C GLU A 9 3.17 -27.54 21.23
N SER A 10 2.33 -26.60 21.61
CA SER A 10 1.38 -26.73 22.73
C SER A 10 0.22 -27.70 22.46
N GLY A 11 0.12 -28.28 21.26
CA GLY A 11 -0.99 -29.14 20.82
C GLY A 11 -2.24 -28.37 20.42
N SER A 12 -2.17 -27.03 20.40
CA SER A 12 -3.31 -26.20 20.01
C SER A 12 -3.38 -26.05 18.48
N LEU A 13 -4.59 -26.15 17.95
CA LEU A 13 -4.86 -26.01 16.53
C LEU A 13 -4.95 -24.52 16.16
N ILE A 14 -4.10 -24.08 15.24
CA ILE A 14 -3.96 -22.69 14.81
C ILE A 14 -4.35 -22.61 13.34
N SER A 15 -5.21 -21.64 13.02
CA SER A 15 -5.65 -21.42 11.64
C SER A 15 -4.77 -20.36 10.98
N ILE A 16 -4.04 -20.77 9.96
CA ILE A 16 -3.23 -19.90 9.10
C ILE A 16 -4.01 -19.67 7.81
N GLU A 17 -4.25 -18.41 7.45
CA GLU A 17 -5.09 -18.04 6.31
C GLU A 17 -4.38 -17.08 5.35
N GLU A 18 -4.63 -17.26 4.05
CA GLU A 18 -4.28 -16.26 3.05
C GLU A 18 -5.44 -15.27 2.87
N LYS A 19 -5.35 -14.11 3.51
CA LYS A 19 -6.33 -13.02 3.34
C LYS A 19 -6.07 -12.28 2.04
N THR A 20 -7.13 -12.14 1.24
CA THR A 20 -7.12 -11.31 0.04
C THR A 20 -7.98 -10.06 0.25
N SER A 21 -7.45 -8.87 -0.05
CA SER A 21 -8.23 -7.62 -0.01
C SER A 21 -8.92 -7.39 -1.35
N THR A 22 -10.25 -7.36 -1.32
CA THR A 22 -11.11 -7.00 -2.45
C THR A 22 -10.83 -5.57 -2.90
N ILE A 23 -10.70 -4.63 -1.95
CA ILE A 23 -10.43 -3.21 -2.24
C ILE A 23 -9.11 -3.03 -2.99
N ILE A 24 -8.04 -3.68 -2.54
CA ILE A 24 -6.73 -3.60 -3.23
C ILE A 24 -6.82 -4.24 -4.63
N THR A 25 -7.61 -5.29 -4.79
CA THR A 25 -7.84 -5.93 -6.10
C THR A 25 -8.59 -5.00 -7.05
N VAL A 26 -9.62 -4.29 -6.55
CA VAL A 26 -10.35 -3.28 -7.34
C VAL A 26 -9.44 -2.11 -7.70
N LEU A 27 -8.64 -1.60 -6.75
CA LEU A 27 -7.64 -0.55 -7.01
C LEU A 27 -6.64 -0.98 -8.08
N MET A 28 -6.18 -2.22 -8.04
CA MET A 28 -5.29 -2.77 -9.06
C MET A 28 -5.94 -2.75 -10.45
N ALA A 29 -7.22 -3.14 -10.55
CA ALA A 29 -7.96 -3.10 -11.80
C ALA A 29 -8.16 -1.66 -12.31
N ILE A 30 -8.50 -0.72 -11.43
CA ILE A 30 -8.60 0.71 -11.75
C ILE A 30 -7.25 1.23 -12.28
N GLN A 31 -6.15 0.84 -11.65
CA GLN A 31 -4.81 1.26 -12.06
C GLN A 31 -4.42 0.70 -13.44
N ILE A 32 -4.84 -0.52 -13.77
CA ILE A 32 -4.66 -1.11 -15.12
C ILE A 32 -5.45 -0.30 -16.15
N ILE A 33 -6.73 0.01 -15.88
CA ILE A 33 -7.56 0.84 -16.78
C ILE A 33 -6.89 2.21 -16.98
N PHE A 34 -6.48 2.85 -15.89
CA PHE A 34 -5.81 4.14 -15.93
C PHE A 34 -4.50 4.10 -16.72
N PHE A 35 -3.69 3.03 -16.57
CA PHE A 35 -2.51 2.80 -17.39
C PHE A 35 -2.85 2.75 -18.89
N ILE A 36 -3.86 1.97 -19.27
CA ILE A 36 -4.28 1.83 -20.68
C ILE A 36 -4.74 3.18 -21.24
N THR A 37 -5.54 3.93 -20.47
CA THR A 37 -6.01 5.26 -20.88
C THR A 37 -4.83 6.22 -21.08
N LEU A 38 -3.92 6.31 -20.11
CA LEU A 38 -2.74 7.18 -20.21
C LEU A 38 -1.80 6.75 -21.34
N LEU A 39 -1.63 5.45 -21.57
CA LEU A 39 -0.83 4.94 -22.67
C LEU A 39 -1.44 5.34 -24.02
N PHE A 40 -2.76 5.21 -24.19
CA PHE A 40 -3.44 5.63 -25.40
C PHE A 40 -3.33 7.15 -25.62
N THR A 41 -3.50 7.95 -24.56
CA THR A 41 -3.27 9.41 -24.61
C THR A 41 -1.82 9.76 -24.95
N ALA A 42 -0.85 9.02 -24.41
CA ALA A 42 0.56 9.23 -24.71
C ALA A 42 0.88 8.91 -26.18
N LEU A 43 0.37 7.79 -26.71
CA LEU A 43 0.57 7.39 -28.10
C LEU A 43 -0.07 8.36 -29.09
N THR A 44 -1.29 8.82 -28.81
CA THR A 44 -1.94 9.85 -29.63
C THR A 44 -1.18 11.18 -29.58
N ASN A 45 -0.71 11.59 -28.40
CA ASN A 45 0.11 12.78 -28.26
C ASN A 45 1.50 12.63 -28.90
N MET A 46 2.08 11.44 -28.98
CA MET A 46 3.36 11.22 -29.69
C MET A 46 3.27 11.53 -31.18
N VAL A 47 2.10 11.33 -31.80
CA VAL A 47 1.86 11.68 -33.22
C VAL A 47 1.82 13.20 -33.42
N ILE A 48 1.27 13.93 -32.44
CA ILE A 48 1.08 15.39 -32.52
C ILE A 48 2.32 16.15 -32.04
N SER A 49 2.92 15.71 -30.94
CA SER A 49 4.10 16.28 -30.30
C SER A 49 4.87 15.17 -29.56
N PRO A 50 6.00 14.70 -30.11
CA PRO A 50 6.79 13.63 -29.52
C PRO A 50 7.19 13.90 -28.06
N LEU A 51 7.48 15.16 -27.72
CA LEU A 51 7.79 15.57 -26.35
C LEU A 51 6.58 15.44 -25.43
N ALA A 52 5.40 15.91 -25.83
CA ALA A 52 4.18 15.77 -25.02
C ALA A 52 3.77 14.29 -24.87
N GLY A 53 4.02 13.47 -25.89
CA GLY A 53 3.84 12.02 -25.81
C GLY A 53 4.76 11.35 -24.79
N LEU A 54 6.06 11.71 -24.78
CA LEU A 54 7.02 11.23 -23.78
C LEU A 54 6.65 11.63 -22.35
N PHE A 55 6.16 12.87 -22.14
CA PHE A 55 5.70 13.31 -20.83
C PHE A 55 4.50 12.52 -20.30
N ASN A 56 3.60 12.06 -21.17
CA ASN A 56 2.44 11.24 -20.78
C ASN A 56 2.77 9.74 -20.63
N LEU A 57 3.87 9.28 -21.23
CA LEU A 57 4.37 7.91 -21.07
C LEU A 57 4.94 7.65 -19.67
N PHE A 58 5.49 8.68 -19.02
CA PHE A 58 6.07 8.51 -17.68
C PHE A 58 5.01 8.18 -16.60
N PRO A 59 3.88 8.92 -16.49
CA PRO A 59 2.76 8.54 -15.61
C PRO A 59 2.15 7.17 -15.92
N SER A 60 2.13 6.75 -17.19
CA SER A 60 1.61 5.43 -17.55
C SER A 60 2.54 4.31 -17.05
N LEU A 61 3.86 4.43 -17.26
CA LEU A 61 4.82 3.48 -16.71
C LEU A 61 4.77 3.41 -15.17
N LEU A 62 4.63 4.56 -14.51
CA LEU A 62 4.45 4.60 -13.06
C LEU A 62 3.16 3.87 -12.62
N SER A 63 2.06 4.07 -13.34
CA SER A 63 0.80 3.35 -13.12
C SER A 63 0.99 1.83 -13.19
N LEU A 64 1.75 1.34 -14.17
CA LEU A 64 2.05 -0.08 -14.32
C LEU A 64 2.89 -0.63 -13.15
N ILE A 65 3.88 0.13 -12.67
CA ILE A 65 4.66 -0.24 -11.46
C ILE A 65 3.71 -0.40 -10.25
N TYR A 66 2.75 0.50 -10.09
CA TYR A 66 1.76 0.41 -9.01
C TYR A 66 0.84 -0.82 -9.12
N VAL A 67 0.54 -1.30 -10.33
CA VAL A 67 -0.18 -2.58 -10.51
C VAL A 67 0.61 -3.73 -9.88
N PHE A 68 1.92 -3.80 -10.10
CA PHE A 68 2.76 -4.83 -9.49
C PHE A 68 2.80 -4.69 -7.96
N VAL A 69 2.89 -3.47 -7.43
CA VAL A 69 2.84 -3.21 -5.98
C VAL A 69 1.51 -3.67 -5.38
N LEU A 70 0.38 -3.28 -5.98
CA LEU A 70 -0.97 -3.67 -5.53
C LEU A 70 -1.17 -5.17 -5.61
N ASN A 71 -0.62 -5.84 -6.63
CA ASN A 71 -0.65 -7.29 -6.73
C ASN A 71 0.06 -7.98 -5.55
N HIS A 72 1.17 -7.43 -5.06
CA HIS A 72 1.85 -7.93 -3.86
C HIS A 72 1.07 -7.59 -2.57
N LEU A 73 0.42 -6.42 -2.53
CA LEU A 73 -0.37 -5.99 -1.38
C LEU A 73 -1.64 -6.80 -1.19
N ARG A 74 -2.27 -7.25 -2.29
CA ARG A 74 -3.62 -7.81 -2.27
C ARG A 74 -3.73 -9.07 -1.41
N ARG A 75 -2.65 -9.83 -1.24
CA ARG A 75 -2.61 -11.09 -0.47
C ARG A 75 -1.69 -10.98 0.74
N LYS A 76 -2.09 -11.61 1.84
CA LYS A 76 -1.32 -11.66 3.08
C LYS A 76 -1.53 -12.93 3.85
N ALA A 77 -0.47 -13.38 4.52
CA ALA A 77 -0.61 -14.33 5.60
C ALA A 77 -1.23 -13.66 6.83
N ASP A 78 -2.18 -14.32 7.47
CA ASP A 78 -2.70 -13.96 8.78
C ASP A 78 -2.90 -15.22 9.63
N MET A 79 -2.95 -15.05 10.93
CA MET A 79 -3.22 -16.14 11.88
C MET A 79 -4.20 -15.68 12.96
N ASP A 80 -4.91 -16.60 13.59
CA ASP A 80 -5.90 -16.33 14.63
C ASP A 80 -5.27 -15.90 15.96
N LYS A 81 -4.11 -16.47 16.32
CA LYS A 81 -3.39 -16.13 17.56
C LYS A 81 -2.37 -15.01 17.40
N ASP A 82 -2.03 -14.34 18.50
CA ASP A 82 -0.98 -13.31 18.50
C ASP A 82 0.45 -13.88 18.52
N LEU A 83 0.60 -15.08 19.08
CA LEU A 83 1.85 -15.81 19.19
C LEU A 83 1.58 -17.29 18.93
N ALA A 84 2.44 -17.91 18.12
CA ALA A 84 2.37 -19.33 17.80
C ALA A 84 3.78 -19.91 17.67
N THR A 85 3.97 -21.15 18.11
CA THR A 85 5.24 -21.87 17.96
C THR A 85 5.02 -23.11 17.11
N PHE A 86 5.71 -23.18 15.98
CA PHE A 86 5.54 -24.26 15.00
C PHE A 86 6.80 -25.11 14.92
N LYS A 87 6.60 -26.43 14.79
CA LYS A 87 7.66 -27.35 14.36
C LYS A 87 7.80 -27.29 12.85
N THR A 88 9.02 -27.05 12.37
CA THR A 88 9.32 -27.09 10.95
C THR A 88 9.45 -28.51 10.45
N VAL A 89 9.29 -28.71 9.15
CA VAL A 89 9.52 -30.01 8.49
C VAL A 89 10.96 -30.52 8.71
N ASP A 90 11.91 -29.61 8.85
CA ASP A 90 13.33 -29.90 9.07
C ASP A 90 13.67 -30.21 10.55
N GLY A 91 12.66 -30.26 11.44
CA GLY A 91 12.83 -30.57 12.86
C GLY A 91 13.24 -29.39 13.75
N GLY A 92 13.23 -28.16 13.21
CA GLY A 92 13.44 -26.93 13.98
C GLY A 92 12.16 -26.40 14.61
N ILE A 93 12.30 -25.44 15.52
CA ILE A 93 11.19 -24.75 16.18
C ILE A 93 11.23 -23.28 15.77
N ILE A 94 10.10 -22.75 15.30
CA ILE A 94 9.98 -21.35 14.90
C ILE A 94 8.82 -20.69 15.60
N VAL A 95 9.11 -19.54 16.21
CA VAL A 95 8.13 -18.67 16.84
C VAL A 95 7.65 -17.63 15.82
N VAL A 96 6.34 -17.54 15.65
CA VAL A 96 5.66 -16.59 14.77
C VAL A 96 4.87 -15.62 15.62
N HIS A 97 5.08 -14.32 15.38
CA HIS A 97 4.39 -13.24 16.08
C HIS A 97 3.47 -12.48 15.13
N LYS A 98 2.24 -12.22 15.55
CA LYS A 98 1.34 -11.27 14.88
C LYS A 98 1.64 -9.88 15.44
N LYS A 99 2.27 -9.04 14.63
CA LYS A 99 2.63 -7.67 15.03
C LYS A 99 1.78 -6.65 14.29
N SER A 100 1.29 -5.66 15.03
CA SER A 100 0.73 -4.44 14.45
C SER A 100 1.87 -3.52 14.03
N SER A 101 1.82 -2.98 12.81
CA SER A 101 2.78 -1.98 12.36
C SER A 101 2.47 -0.63 13.00
N PHE A 102 3.42 -0.12 13.80
CA PHE A 102 3.31 1.20 14.44
C PHE A 102 3.07 2.30 13.40
N TRP A 103 3.87 2.32 12.33
CA TRP A 103 3.76 3.33 11.27
C TRP A 103 2.41 3.32 10.56
N ILE A 104 1.84 2.13 10.28
CA ILE A 104 0.51 2.03 9.67
C ILE A 104 -0.57 2.51 10.66
N THR A 105 -0.39 2.23 11.95
CA THR A 105 -1.30 2.71 13.00
C THR A 105 -1.26 4.24 13.09
N LEU A 106 -0.08 4.85 13.03
CA LEU A 106 0.09 6.30 12.99
C LEU A 106 -0.58 6.91 11.74
N MET A 107 -0.35 6.32 10.56
CA MET A 107 -0.97 6.80 9.31
C MET A 107 -2.50 6.67 9.34
N LEU A 108 -3.06 5.62 9.96
CA LEU A 108 -4.50 5.51 10.17
C LEU A 108 -5.06 6.68 11.00
N VAL A 109 -4.36 7.08 12.06
CA VAL A 109 -4.77 8.24 12.88
C VAL A 109 -4.81 9.52 12.03
N ILE A 110 -3.76 9.75 11.23
CA ILE A 110 -3.70 10.91 10.32
C ILE A 110 -4.85 10.88 9.32
N VAL A 111 -5.15 9.71 8.74
CA VAL A 111 -6.27 9.56 7.81
C VAL A 111 -7.61 9.85 8.49
N TYR A 112 -7.83 9.42 9.74
CA TYR A 112 -9.04 9.76 10.47
C TYR A 112 -9.19 11.25 10.75
N VAL A 113 -8.10 11.94 11.10
CA VAL A 113 -8.09 13.41 11.23
C VAL A 113 -8.45 14.06 9.89
N GLY A 114 -7.86 13.59 8.79
CA GLY A 114 -8.18 14.05 7.44
C GLY A 114 -9.65 13.84 7.07
N ILE A 115 -10.22 12.69 7.41
CA ILE A 115 -11.66 12.39 7.20
C ILE A 115 -12.52 13.39 7.97
N ALA A 116 -12.23 13.62 9.25
CA ALA A 116 -12.98 14.56 10.08
C ALA A 116 -12.95 15.98 9.51
N LEU A 117 -11.75 16.47 9.14
CA LEU A 117 -11.59 17.79 8.52
C LEU A 117 -12.31 17.90 7.17
N THR A 118 -12.29 16.83 6.37
CA THR A 118 -12.99 16.82 5.07
C THR A 118 -14.51 16.83 5.24
N ILE A 119 -15.05 16.16 6.27
CA ILE A 119 -16.48 16.21 6.58
C ILE A 119 -16.89 17.63 7.02
N VAL A 120 -16.11 18.26 7.88
CA VAL A 120 -16.36 19.66 8.29
C VAL A 120 -16.33 20.59 7.08
N SER A 121 -15.32 20.42 6.21
CA SER A 121 -15.18 21.20 4.97
C SER A 121 -16.35 20.98 4.01
N LEU A 122 -16.81 19.73 3.86
CA LEU A 122 -17.97 19.40 3.04
C LEU A 122 -19.22 20.12 3.54
N ILE A 123 -19.51 20.05 4.84
CA ILE A 123 -20.67 20.73 5.44
C ILE A 123 -20.59 22.23 5.17
N ALA A 124 -19.42 22.84 5.36
CA ALA A 124 -19.24 24.26 5.08
C ALA A 124 -19.44 24.61 3.59
N PHE A 125 -18.87 23.81 2.68
CA PHE A 125 -18.92 24.08 1.25
C PHE A 125 -20.27 23.78 0.60
N MET A 126 -21.11 22.92 1.19
CA MET A 126 -22.49 22.69 0.72
C MET A 126 -23.32 23.98 0.71
N PHE A 127 -23.00 24.96 1.55
CA PHE A 127 -23.69 26.26 1.60
C PHE A 127 -23.01 27.36 0.76
N VAL A 128 -21.81 27.10 0.24
CA VAL A 128 -20.98 28.13 -0.46
C VAL A 128 -20.85 27.82 -1.94
N SER A 129 -20.53 26.58 -2.32
CA SER A 129 -20.30 26.20 -3.72
C SER A 129 -20.45 24.70 -3.93
N TYR A 130 -21.30 24.34 -4.88
CA TYR A 130 -21.52 22.96 -5.32
C TYR A 130 -20.23 22.29 -5.82
N ILE A 131 -19.36 23.03 -6.51
CA ILE A 131 -18.09 22.50 -7.05
C ILE A 131 -17.12 22.12 -5.91
N LEU A 132 -17.04 22.94 -4.87
CA LEU A 132 -16.20 22.68 -3.70
C LEU A 132 -16.74 21.53 -2.83
N ALA A 133 -18.07 21.40 -2.78
CA ALA A 133 -18.72 20.26 -2.13
C ALA A 133 -18.38 18.94 -2.86
N ILE A 134 -18.47 18.90 -4.19
CA ILE A 134 -18.11 17.70 -4.98
C ILE A 134 -16.65 17.30 -4.76
N THR A 135 -15.72 18.27 -4.78
CA THR A 135 -14.29 17.98 -4.56
C THR A 135 -14.04 17.42 -3.16
N SER A 136 -14.76 17.91 -2.15
CA SER A 136 -14.69 17.37 -0.79
C SER A 136 -15.25 15.96 -0.67
N ILE A 137 -16.34 15.65 -1.39
CA ILE A 137 -16.89 14.28 -1.46
C ILE A 137 -15.86 13.35 -2.11
N LEU A 138 -15.25 13.76 -3.22
CA LEU A 138 -14.22 12.96 -3.89
C LEU A 138 -13.03 12.67 -2.97
N LEU A 139 -12.55 13.71 -2.26
CA LEU A 139 -11.46 13.56 -1.29
C LEU A 139 -11.85 12.62 -0.14
N LEU A 140 -13.07 12.72 0.37
CA LEU A 140 -13.59 11.84 1.42
C LEU A 140 -13.60 10.37 0.96
N ILE A 141 -14.06 10.09 -0.27
CA ILE A 141 -14.03 8.75 -0.86
C ILE A 141 -12.60 8.22 -0.91
N ILE A 142 -11.65 9.03 -1.38
CA ILE A 142 -10.23 8.64 -1.45
C ILE A 142 -9.69 8.30 -0.05
N LEU A 143 -9.97 9.14 0.95
CA LEU A 143 -9.52 8.90 2.32
C LEU A 143 -10.12 7.63 2.93
N ILE A 144 -11.40 7.33 2.66
CA ILE A 144 -12.04 6.08 3.09
C ILE A 144 -11.36 4.87 2.43
N VAL A 145 -11.04 4.95 1.14
CA VAL A 145 -10.33 3.87 0.44
C VAL A 145 -8.94 3.66 1.06
N ILE A 146 -8.19 4.73 1.31
CA ILE A 146 -6.87 4.67 1.97
C ILE A 146 -6.99 4.06 3.37
N GLU A 147 -7.98 4.48 4.16
CA GLU A 147 -8.27 3.93 5.49
C GLU A 147 -8.43 2.40 5.43
N ARG A 148 -9.25 1.90 4.50
CA ARG A 148 -9.51 0.46 4.37
C ARG A 148 -8.26 -0.32 3.96
N VAL A 149 -7.44 0.25 3.07
CA VAL A 149 -6.14 -0.33 2.68
C VAL A 149 -5.21 -0.40 3.89
N LEU A 150 -5.04 0.70 4.61
CA LEU A 150 -4.18 0.74 5.80
C LEU A 150 -4.67 -0.20 6.90
N ARG A 151 -5.98 -0.30 7.14
CA ARG A 151 -6.56 -1.25 8.10
C ARG A 151 -6.23 -2.69 7.73
N PHE A 152 -6.35 -3.04 6.45
CA PHE A 152 -5.95 -4.36 5.96
C PHE A 152 -4.44 -4.61 6.16
N LEU A 153 -3.61 -3.60 5.98
CA LEU A 153 -2.16 -3.70 6.13
C LEU A 153 -1.68 -3.60 7.58
N ARG A 154 -2.54 -3.26 8.55
CA ARG A 154 -2.14 -3.00 9.94
C ARG A 154 -1.39 -4.17 10.59
N THR A 155 -1.82 -5.40 10.33
CA THR A 155 -1.23 -6.62 10.93
C THR A 155 -0.35 -7.37 9.94
N LYS A 156 0.78 -7.86 10.45
CA LYS A 156 1.69 -8.79 9.76
C LYS A 156 2.11 -9.94 10.67
N LEU A 157 2.47 -11.06 10.05
CA LEU A 157 3.23 -12.13 10.70
C LEU A 157 4.72 -11.83 10.58
N ASP A 158 5.44 -12.01 11.68
CA ASP A 158 6.89 -11.83 11.77
C ASP A 158 7.54 -13.05 12.44
N PHE A 159 8.67 -13.48 11.91
CA PHE A 159 9.42 -14.66 12.34
C PHE A 159 10.90 -14.52 11.99
N ILE A 160 11.75 -15.32 12.63
CA ILE A 160 13.20 -15.33 12.38
C ILE A 160 13.49 -16.13 11.11
N GLY A 161 14.34 -15.59 10.24
CA GLY A 161 14.69 -16.20 8.94
C GLY A 161 13.92 -15.63 7.75
N GLU A 162 14.22 -16.15 6.56
CA GLU A 162 13.58 -15.71 5.31
C GLU A 162 12.36 -16.53 4.94
N ARG A 163 12.38 -17.82 5.26
CA ARG A 163 11.32 -18.78 4.95
C ARG A 163 11.40 -19.98 5.88
N PHE A 164 10.26 -20.64 6.09
CA PHE A 164 10.19 -21.93 6.74
C PHE A 164 8.96 -22.72 6.27
N GLN A 165 9.02 -24.02 6.47
CA GLN A 165 7.98 -24.95 6.05
C GLN A 165 7.32 -25.58 7.26
N VAL A 166 6.00 -25.66 7.24
CA VAL A 166 5.20 -26.31 8.28
C VAL A 166 4.24 -27.29 7.64
N GLN A 167 4.01 -28.41 8.31
CA GLN A 167 3.04 -29.40 7.90
C GLN A 167 1.70 -29.12 8.59
N THR A 168 0.63 -29.08 7.80
CA THR A 168 -0.74 -29.00 8.28
C THR A 168 -1.24 -30.36 8.75
N GLU A 169 -2.33 -30.39 9.52
CA GLU A 169 -3.01 -31.64 9.92
C GLU A 169 -3.44 -32.48 8.71
N GLU A 170 -3.81 -31.83 7.60
CA GLU A 170 -4.26 -32.47 6.36
C GLU A 170 -3.10 -33.05 5.51
N GLY A 171 -1.86 -32.96 6.02
CA GLY A 171 -0.65 -33.42 5.35
C GLY A 171 -0.12 -32.48 4.26
N VAL A 172 -0.69 -31.29 4.10
CA VAL A 172 -0.20 -30.26 3.18
C VAL A 172 0.99 -29.53 3.79
N ILE A 173 2.07 -29.39 3.03
CA ILE A 173 3.23 -28.59 3.42
C ILE A 173 3.02 -27.16 2.92
N ILE A 174 3.00 -26.22 3.86
CA ILE A 174 2.92 -24.78 3.59
C ILE A 174 4.27 -24.12 3.82
N GLU A 175 4.67 -23.21 2.93
CA GLU A 175 5.81 -22.30 3.13
C GLU A 175 5.29 -20.95 3.60
N LEU A 176 5.84 -20.48 4.72
CA LEU A 176 5.76 -19.08 5.11
C LEU A 176 7.07 -18.41 4.72
N TYR A 177 7.00 -17.39 3.87
CA TYR A 177 8.20 -16.72 3.34
C TYR A 177 8.05 -15.20 3.33
N LYS A 178 9.15 -14.47 3.49
CA LYS A 178 9.22 -13.01 3.36
C LYS A 178 9.58 -12.67 1.91
N SER A 179 8.70 -11.94 1.22
CA SER A 179 8.93 -11.60 -0.18
C SER A 179 9.96 -10.47 -0.31
N ARG A 180 11.10 -10.75 -0.95
CA ARG A 180 12.06 -9.74 -1.37
C ARG A 180 11.81 -9.41 -2.84
N SER A 181 11.18 -8.26 -3.10
CA SER A 181 10.95 -7.78 -4.47
C SER A 181 11.79 -6.55 -4.75
N PHE A 182 12.60 -6.63 -5.82
CA PHE A 182 13.38 -5.51 -6.34
C PHE A 182 12.48 -4.31 -6.64
N TRP A 183 11.32 -4.56 -7.28
CA TRP A 183 10.34 -3.53 -7.65
C TRP A 183 9.79 -2.75 -6.45
N ILE A 184 9.56 -3.42 -5.33
CA ILE A 184 9.09 -2.78 -4.10
C ILE A 184 10.18 -1.86 -3.52
N THR A 185 11.44 -2.31 -3.58
CA THR A 185 12.59 -1.52 -3.11
C THR A 185 12.80 -0.30 -4.00
N LEU A 186 12.73 -0.47 -5.32
CA LEU A 186 12.85 0.62 -6.28
C LEU A 186 11.72 1.64 -6.10
N ALA A 187 10.47 1.19 -6.01
CA ALA A 187 9.32 2.06 -5.77
C ALA A 187 9.47 2.83 -4.45
N LEU A 188 9.96 2.19 -3.39
CA LEU A 188 10.19 2.87 -2.10
C LEU A 188 11.20 4.01 -2.24
N ILE A 189 12.32 3.77 -2.93
CA ILE A 189 13.36 4.78 -3.14
C ILE A 189 12.80 5.96 -3.94
N LEU A 190 12.09 5.68 -5.04
CA LEU A 190 11.50 6.72 -5.89
C LEU A 190 10.47 7.57 -5.11
N VAL A 191 9.57 6.92 -4.38
CA VAL A 191 8.55 7.61 -3.56
C VAL A 191 9.19 8.47 -2.47
N LEU A 192 10.29 8.02 -1.85
CA LEU A 192 11.00 8.83 -0.86
C LEU A 192 11.70 10.04 -1.49
N ILE A 193 12.33 9.87 -2.65
CA ILE A 193 12.94 10.98 -3.39
C ILE A 193 11.86 12.01 -3.75
N ASP A 194 10.73 11.56 -4.32
CA ASP A 194 9.60 12.43 -4.66
C ASP A 194 9.06 13.14 -3.42
N ALA A 195 8.88 12.43 -2.29
CA ALA A 195 8.41 13.05 -1.06
C ALA A 195 9.32 14.19 -0.59
N ILE A 196 10.65 13.98 -0.62
CA ILE A 196 11.64 15.01 -0.26
C ILE A 196 11.53 16.22 -1.19
N ILE A 197 11.47 15.98 -2.52
CA ILE A 197 11.34 17.06 -3.51
C ILE A 197 10.06 17.87 -3.25
N PHE A 198 8.94 17.21 -2.96
CA PHE A 198 7.67 17.88 -2.67
C PHE A 198 7.72 18.65 -1.35
N PHE A 199 8.34 18.13 -0.28
CA PHE A 199 8.52 18.86 0.97
C PHE A 199 9.38 20.11 0.78
N VAL A 200 10.52 19.99 0.09
CA VAL A 200 11.42 21.11 -0.20
C VAL A 200 10.72 22.15 -1.06
N SER A 201 10.03 21.73 -2.12
CA SER A 201 9.29 22.63 -3.02
C SER A 201 8.15 23.35 -2.28
N ALA A 202 7.41 22.62 -1.42
CA ALA A 202 6.36 23.21 -0.61
C ALA A 202 6.91 24.23 0.40
N PHE A 203 8.02 23.92 1.06
CA PHE A 203 8.69 24.85 1.97
C PHE A 203 9.12 26.13 1.24
N MET A 204 9.76 26.00 0.07
CA MET A 204 10.22 27.15 -0.70
C MET A 204 9.06 28.02 -1.21
N LEU A 205 7.91 27.43 -1.56
CA LEU A 205 6.71 28.16 -1.96
C LEU A 205 6.01 28.86 -0.78
N LEU A 206 5.92 28.20 0.37
CA LEU A 206 5.27 28.74 1.57
C LEU A 206 6.10 29.85 2.23
N THR A 207 7.43 29.77 2.13
CA THR A 207 8.36 30.80 2.63
C THR A 207 8.63 31.91 1.62
N GLY A 208 8.14 31.78 0.37
CA GLY A 208 8.35 32.75 -0.69
C GLY A 208 9.75 32.73 -1.33
N MET A 209 10.57 31.71 -1.04
CA MET A 209 11.88 31.50 -1.68
C MET A 209 11.76 31.07 -3.16
N LEU A 210 10.61 30.52 -3.56
CA LEU A 210 10.23 30.22 -4.94
C LEU A 210 8.81 30.76 -5.20
N SER A 211 8.60 31.36 -6.37
CA SER A 211 7.26 31.73 -6.82
C SER A 211 6.63 30.61 -7.66
N TYR A 212 5.30 30.44 -7.57
CA TYR A 212 4.53 29.63 -8.52
C TYR A 212 4.83 29.98 -9.99
N LYS A 213 5.16 31.25 -10.27
CA LYS A 213 5.59 31.73 -11.59
C LYS A 213 6.92 31.11 -12.04
N ASP A 214 7.84 30.85 -11.12
CA ASP A 214 9.14 30.25 -11.42
C ASP A 214 9.02 28.76 -11.75
N ILE A 215 7.95 28.11 -11.29
CA ILE A 215 7.70 26.67 -11.50
C ILE A 215 6.93 26.41 -12.80
N PHE A 216 5.93 27.23 -13.14
CA PHE A 216 5.04 26.98 -14.30
C PHE A 216 5.19 27.96 -15.46
N GLY A 217 6.03 29.00 -15.34
CA GLY A 217 6.37 29.91 -16.44
C GLY A 217 5.24 30.82 -16.94
N TYR A 218 4.04 30.79 -16.35
CA TYR A 218 2.93 31.65 -16.79
C TYR A 218 2.99 33.02 -16.15
N PRO A 219 3.05 34.10 -16.94
CA PRO A 219 2.82 35.42 -16.40
C PRO A 219 1.31 35.63 -16.24
N LEU A 220 0.83 35.56 -15.00
CA LEU A 220 -0.55 35.92 -14.63
C LEU A 220 -0.74 37.43 -14.74
N TYR A 221 -0.76 37.99 -15.94
CA TYR A 221 -1.19 39.37 -16.13
C TYR A 221 -2.71 39.45 -15.91
N TYR A 222 -3.16 40.45 -15.14
CA TYR A 222 -4.55 40.86 -14.90
C TYR A 222 -5.29 40.20 -13.72
N LEU A 223 -4.96 40.58 -12.48
CA LEU A 223 -5.86 40.84 -11.32
C LEU A 223 -4.99 41.32 -10.11
N PRO A 224 -5.52 41.81 -8.96
CA PRO A 224 -4.71 42.43 -7.91
C PRO A 224 -3.63 41.45 -7.41
N TYR A 225 -2.39 41.76 -7.81
CA TYR A 225 -1.33 40.79 -8.06
C TYR A 225 -0.72 40.19 -6.78
N SER A 226 -0.84 40.84 -5.63
CA SER A 226 -0.18 40.40 -4.38
C SER A 226 -1.01 39.37 -3.61
N LEU A 227 -2.32 39.58 -3.50
CA LEU A 227 -3.21 38.72 -2.70
C LEU A 227 -3.49 37.38 -3.39
N ILE A 228 -3.68 37.38 -4.71
CA ILE A 228 -3.93 36.15 -5.47
C ILE A 228 -2.64 35.33 -5.63
N HIS A 229 -1.49 35.99 -5.77
CA HIS A 229 -0.19 35.32 -5.86
C HIS A 229 0.26 34.72 -4.51
N HIS A 230 0.02 35.40 -3.39
CA HIS A 230 0.25 34.79 -2.09
C HIS A 230 -0.74 33.65 -1.84
N ALA A 231 -2.02 33.83 -2.17
CA ALA A 231 -3.00 32.77 -2.04
C ALA A 231 -2.66 31.55 -2.92
N SER A 232 -2.20 31.73 -4.15
CA SER A 232 -1.83 30.63 -5.05
C SER A 232 -0.55 29.93 -4.60
N ASN A 233 0.48 30.66 -4.15
CA ASN A 233 1.68 30.05 -3.56
C ASN A 233 1.34 29.23 -2.31
N VAL A 234 0.46 29.75 -1.44
CA VAL A 234 0.04 29.05 -0.22
C VAL A 234 -0.80 27.81 -0.57
N VAL A 235 -1.79 27.94 -1.46
CA VAL A 235 -2.64 26.80 -1.88
C VAL A 235 -1.79 25.73 -2.57
N PHE A 236 -0.90 26.13 -3.48
CA PHE A 236 -0.04 25.18 -4.18
C PHE A 236 1.00 24.55 -3.24
N GLY A 237 1.63 25.34 -2.36
CA GLY A 237 2.52 24.83 -1.31
C GLY A 237 1.84 23.84 -0.36
N VAL A 238 0.60 24.15 0.07
CA VAL A 238 -0.22 23.22 0.88
C VAL A 238 -0.55 21.96 0.09
N SER A 239 -0.89 22.06 -1.20
CA SER A 239 -1.17 20.89 -2.04
C SER A 239 0.05 19.98 -2.22
N LEU A 240 1.26 20.56 -2.33
CA LEU A 240 2.51 19.83 -2.37
C LEU A 240 2.84 19.18 -1.02
N LEU A 241 2.58 19.86 0.10
CA LEU A 241 2.67 19.25 1.43
C LEU A 241 1.75 18.03 1.56
N ILE A 242 0.47 18.18 1.19
CA ILE A 242 -0.50 17.08 1.22
C ILE A 242 -0.01 15.92 0.34
N SER A 243 0.49 16.22 -0.86
CA SER A 243 1.04 15.22 -1.78
C SER A 243 2.27 14.53 -1.20
N ALA A 244 3.17 15.27 -0.54
CA ALA A 244 4.35 14.70 0.14
C ALA A 244 3.94 13.76 1.28
N PHE A 245 2.92 14.13 2.07
CA PHE A 245 2.37 13.25 3.11
C PHE A 245 1.75 11.98 2.53
N LEU A 246 1.03 12.07 1.41
CA LEU A 246 0.50 10.90 0.71
C LEU A 246 1.63 9.98 0.20
N LEU A 247 2.72 10.56 -0.29
CA LEU A 247 3.92 9.81 -0.68
C LEU A 247 4.58 9.13 0.53
N LEU A 248 4.66 9.77 1.71
CA LEU A 248 5.14 9.12 2.93
C LEU A 248 4.24 7.96 3.38
N ILE A 249 2.93 8.07 3.22
CA ILE A 249 1.99 6.96 3.44
C ILE A 249 2.32 5.80 2.49
N GLN A 250 2.54 6.09 1.20
CA GLN A 250 2.95 5.08 0.23
C GLN A 250 4.31 4.45 0.57
N ALA A 251 5.31 5.23 0.97
CA ALA A 251 6.61 4.73 1.40
C ALA A 251 6.47 3.79 2.62
N THR A 252 5.59 4.14 3.56
CA THR A 252 5.28 3.30 4.72
C THR A 252 4.68 1.95 4.30
N ILE A 253 3.74 1.98 3.34
CA ILE A 253 3.12 0.77 2.77
C ILE A 253 4.17 -0.10 2.06
N LEU A 254 5.05 0.50 1.26
CA LEU A 254 6.11 -0.19 0.53
C LEU A 254 7.16 -0.80 1.47
N ASN A 255 7.55 -0.09 2.52
CA ASN A 255 8.44 -0.64 3.54
C ASN A 255 7.78 -1.80 4.31
N PHE A 256 6.48 -1.70 4.59
CA PHE A 256 5.73 -2.78 5.22
C PHE A 256 5.71 -4.06 4.36
N LEU A 257 5.53 -3.94 3.04
CA LEU A 257 5.56 -5.08 2.12
C LEU A 257 6.85 -5.88 2.19
N ARG A 258 8.00 -5.18 2.32
CA ARG A 258 9.33 -5.81 2.34
C ARG A 258 9.51 -6.79 3.51
N VAL A 259 8.78 -6.58 4.61
CA VAL A 259 8.96 -7.33 5.86
C VAL A 259 7.77 -8.26 6.14
N ARG A 260 6.85 -8.40 5.18
CA ARG A 260 5.62 -9.17 5.36
C ARG A 260 5.78 -10.63 4.94
N ALA A 261 5.17 -11.52 5.71
CA ALA A 261 5.03 -12.92 5.36
C ALA A 261 3.93 -13.19 4.32
N HIS A 262 4.21 -14.12 3.42
CA HIS A 262 3.30 -14.73 2.46
C HIS A 262 3.22 -16.24 2.69
N ILE A 263 2.12 -16.87 2.27
CA ILE A 263 1.93 -18.32 2.33
C ILE A 263 1.90 -18.86 0.91
N ARG A 264 2.52 -20.01 0.68
CA ARG A 264 2.26 -20.83 -0.51
C ARG A 264 2.25 -22.32 -0.17
N PRO A 265 1.35 -23.12 -0.75
CA PRO A 265 1.46 -24.58 -0.68
C PRO A 265 2.65 -25.05 -1.54
N ILE A 266 3.48 -25.94 -1.01
CA ILE A 266 4.63 -26.51 -1.75
C ILE A 266 4.35 -27.95 -2.22
N GLY A 267 3.45 -28.66 -1.54
CA GLY A 267 3.11 -30.04 -1.87
C GLY A 267 2.31 -30.71 -0.77
N ARG A 268 2.04 -32.01 -0.96
CA ARG A 268 1.39 -32.87 0.05
C ARG A 268 2.35 -33.99 0.39
N ARG A 269 2.66 -34.16 1.67
CA ARG A 269 3.32 -35.39 2.14
C ARG A 269 2.18 -36.31 2.55
N THR A 270 2.02 -37.43 1.84
CA THR A 270 1.21 -38.53 2.36
C THR A 270 1.86 -38.94 3.68
N ILE A 271 1.13 -38.80 4.77
CA ILE A 271 1.52 -39.39 6.04
C ILE A 271 1.50 -40.90 5.76
N SER A 272 2.68 -41.51 5.57
CA SER A 272 2.81 -42.96 5.53
C SER A 272 2.22 -43.50 6.83
N GLU A 273 1.30 -44.45 6.73
CA GLU A 273 0.66 -45.13 7.86
C GLU A 273 1.67 -45.79 8.81
N GLU A 274 2.96 -45.87 8.46
CA GLU A 274 4.05 -46.37 9.30
C GLU A 274 4.33 -45.56 10.58
N ALA A 275 3.78 -44.34 10.72
CA ALA A 275 3.91 -43.55 11.96
C ALA A 275 2.81 -43.84 12.99
N ILE A 276 1.75 -44.57 12.61
CA ILE A 276 0.74 -45.05 13.55
C ILE A 276 1.17 -46.44 13.97
N GLY A 277 1.93 -46.53 15.06
CA GLY A 277 2.31 -47.79 15.69
C GLY A 277 1.08 -48.60 16.07
N VAL A 278 0.56 -49.39 15.13
CA VAL A 278 -0.28 -50.54 15.41
C VAL A 278 0.65 -51.59 16.00
N LYS A 279 0.78 -51.57 17.32
CA LYS A 279 1.25 -52.75 18.06
C LYS A 279 0.36 -53.91 17.61
N GLU A 280 0.95 -54.87 16.91
CA GLU A 280 0.39 -56.22 16.79
C GLU A 280 0.01 -56.70 18.20
N ILE A 281 -1.28 -56.93 18.41
CA ILE A 281 -1.76 -57.74 19.52
C ILE A 281 -1.81 -59.16 18.97
N ILE A 282 -1.02 -60.02 19.61
CA ILE A 282 -0.86 -61.46 19.42
C ILE A 282 -2.20 -62.17 19.36
#